data_AF-A0A849Z799-F1
#
_entry.id   AF-A0A849Z799-F1
#
_cell.length_a   1.000
_cell.length_b   1.000
_cell.length_c   1.000
_cell.angle_alpha   90.00
_cell.angle_beta   90.00
_cell.angle_gamma   90.00
#
_symmetry.space_group_name_H-M   'P 1'
#
loop_
_entity.id
_entity.type
_entity.pdbx_description
1 polymer ?
#
loop_
_entity_poly.entity_id
_entity_poly.type
_entity_poly.pdbx_seq_one_letter_code
_entity_poly.pdbx_strand_id
1 'polypeptide(L)'
;MQTDRRALRSSDTTTALSLFLVAERGRRGARVMTLGTLDGRLVASSGGPEPSRIAAAGSLKLRGIAAPELLGDLARFPFYVTVVHDKGEPLLLTCVGGEDRAGAAEPHVDRILSQ
;
A
#
# COMPACT_ATOMS: atom_id res chain seq x y z
N MET A 1 -21.11 14.02 -19.85
CA MET A 1 -19.67 14.40 -19.82
C MET A 1 -19.15 14.69 -18.41
N GLN A 2 -19.52 13.90 -17.38
CA GLN A 2 -19.05 14.10 -15.99
C GLN A 2 -18.13 12.97 -15.50
N THR A 3 -18.03 11.88 -16.27
CA THR A 3 -17.29 10.66 -15.93
C THR A 3 -15.77 10.84 -16.07
N ASP A 4 -15.30 11.66 -17.01
CA ASP A 4 -13.88 11.73 -17.36
C ASP A 4 -13.04 12.44 -16.29
N ARG A 5 -13.57 13.48 -15.62
CA ARG A 5 -12.82 14.25 -14.62
C ARG A 5 -12.51 13.46 -13.35
N ARG A 6 -13.43 12.58 -12.93
CA ARG A 6 -13.24 11.73 -11.74
C ARG A 6 -12.24 10.60 -12.02
N ALA A 7 -12.31 10.00 -13.20
CA ALA A 7 -11.36 9.00 -13.65
C ALA A 7 -9.95 9.59 -13.80
N LEU A 8 -9.82 10.79 -14.39
CA LEU A 8 -8.53 11.48 -14.52
C LEU A 8 -7.90 11.78 -13.16
N ARG A 9 -8.68 12.31 -12.20
CA ARG A 9 -8.20 12.57 -10.83
C ARG A 9 -7.78 11.29 -10.12
N SER A 10 -8.59 10.24 -10.21
CA SER A 10 -8.25 8.93 -9.63
C SER A 10 -6.96 8.36 -10.22
N SER A 11 -6.71 8.58 -11.51
CA SER A 11 -5.48 8.18 -12.20
C SER A 11 -4.27 9.00 -11.71
N ASP A 12 -4.46 10.30 -11.47
CA ASP A 12 -3.41 11.21 -10.99
C ASP A 12 -3.02 10.88 -9.54
N THR A 13 -4.00 10.68 -8.66
CA THR A 13 -3.76 10.25 -7.27
C THR A 13 -3.05 8.91 -7.20
N THR A 14 -3.48 7.91 -7.99
CA THR A 14 -2.84 6.59 -8.03
C THR A 14 -1.37 6.68 -8.46
N THR A 15 -1.09 7.54 -9.44
CA THR A 15 0.27 7.78 -9.93
C THR A 15 1.12 8.48 -8.86
N ALA A 16 0.60 9.53 -8.24
CA ALA A 16 1.28 10.25 -7.16
C ALA A 16 1.60 9.33 -5.97
N LEU A 17 0.64 8.50 -5.56
CA LEU A 17 0.84 7.49 -4.52
C LEU A 17 1.91 6.47 -4.90
N SER A 18 1.90 5.97 -6.14
CA SER A 18 2.90 4.99 -6.59
C SER A 18 4.32 5.59 -6.60
N LEU A 19 4.48 6.83 -7.07
CA LEU A 19 5.75 7.55 -7.03
C LEU A 19 6.24 7.79 -5.59
N PHE A 20 5.33 8.19 -4.71
CA PHE A 20 5.63 8.34 -3.28
C PHE A 20 6.11 7.01 -2.67
N LEU A 21 5.41 5.91 -2.93
CA LEU A 21 5.80 4.59 -2.45
C LEU A 21 7.17 4.17 -2.99
N VAL A 22 7.52 4.49 -4.24
CA VAL A 22 8.87 4.23 -4.78
C VAL A 22 9.95 4.92 -3.96
N ALA A 23 9.75 6.21 -3.62
CA ALA A 23 10.68 6.96 -2.80
C ALA A 23 10.77 6.40 -1.38
N GLU A 24 9.62 6.11 -0.74
CA GLU A 24 9.58 5.53 0.60
C GLU A 24 10.23 4.15 0.68
N ARG A 25 9.99 3.30 -0.31
CA ARG A 25 10.59 1.97 -0.40
C ARG A 25 12.11 2.06 -0.39
N GLY A 26 12.67 2.99 -1.16
CA GLY A 26 14.11 3.27 -1.17
C GLY A 26 14.61 3.78 0.19
N ARG A 27 13.94 4.78 0.77
CA ARG A 27 14.30 5.34 2.10
C ARG A 27 14.29 4.31 3.22
N ARG A 28 13.43 3.29 3.12
CA ARG A 28 13.20 2.28 4.16
C ARG A 28 13.94 0.96 3.93
N GLY A 29 14.65 0.86 2.81
CA GLY A 29 15.26 -0.40 2.37
C GLY A 29 14.25 -1.52 2.13
N ALA A 30 12.97 -1.19 1.93
CA ALA A 30 11.92 -2.18 1.75
C ALA A 30 12.03 -2.88 0.40
N ARG A 31 11.65 -4.16 0.34
CA ARG A 31 11.55 -4.92 -0.91
C ARG A 31 10.33 -4.48 -1.71
N VAL A 32 9.21 -4.34 -1.02
CA VAL A 32 7.92 -3.93 -1.61
C VAL A 32 7.15 -3.06 -0.63
N MET A 33 6.46 -2.07 -1.15
CA MET A 33 5.42 -1.34 -0.41
C MET A 33 4.16 -1.26 -1.26
N THR A 34 3.00 -1.57 -0.69
CA THR A 34 1.70 -1.48 -1.37
C THR A 34 0.71 -0.69 -0.53
N LEU A 35 -0.18 0.02 -1.21
CA LEU A 35 -1.40 0.56 -0.64
C LEU A 35 -2.57 -0.23 -1.23
N GLY A 36 -3.41 -0.80 -0.38
CA GLY A 36 -4.59 -1.56 -0.79
C GLY A 36 -5.80 -1.26 0.07
N THR A 37 -6.93 -1.84 -0.27
CA THR A 37 -8.19 -1.73 0.49
C THR A 37 -8.31 -2.85 1.53
N LEU A 38 -9.31 -2.77 2.41
CA LEU A 38 -9.64 -3.85 3.34
C LEU A 38 -10.09 -5.16 2.67
N ASP A 39 -10.54 -5.14 1.42
CA ASP A 39 -10.84 -6.35 0.64
C ASP A 39 -9.65 -6.83 -0.20
N GLY A 40 -8.46 -6.24 -0.01
CA GLY A 40 -7.21 -6.67 -0.63
C GLY A 40 -7.01 -6.18 -2.06
N ARG A 41 -7.85 -5.26 -2.55
CA ARG A 41 -7.66 -4.64 -3.87
C ARG A 41 -6.46 -3.69 -3.81
N LEU A 42 -5.66 -3.75 -4.86
CA LEU A 42 -4.51 -2.86 -4.99
C LEU A 42 -4.96 -1.45 -5.37
N VAL A 43 -4.44 -0.45 -4.67
CA VAL A 43 -4.56 0.97 -5.03
C VAL A 43 -3.27 1.47 -5.66
N ALA A 44 -2.14 1.30 -4.99
CA ALA A 44 -0.83 1.74 -5.46
C ALA A 44 0.28 0.78 -4.99
N SER A 45 1.42 0.77 -5.67
CA SER A 45 2.54 -0.11 -5.33
C SER A 45 3.89 0.46 -5.71
N SER A 46 4.93 -0.04 -5.03
CA SER A 46 6.31 0.04 -5.48
C SER A 46 7.04 -1.28 -5.28
N GLY A 47 7.60 -1.81 -6.37
CA GLY A 47 8.39 -3.04 -6.39
C GLY A 47 7.58 -4.33 -6.38
N GLY A 48 8.29 -5.45 -6.56
CA GLY A 48 7.77 -6.81 -6.52
C GLY A 48 6.98 -7.24 -7.77
N PRO A 49 6.97 -8.54 -8.11
CA PRO A 49 6.23 -9.03 -9.27
C PRO A 49 4.71 -9.11 -9.02
N GLU A 50 4.22 -9.05 -7.78
CA GLU A 50 2.81 -9.34 -7.45
C GLU A 50 2.19 -8.42 -6.37
N PRO A 51 2.02 -7.11 -6.64
CA PRO A 51 1.48 -6.17 -5.65
C PRO A 51 0.10 -6.53 -5.08
N SER A 52 -0.81 -7.07 -5.89
CA SER A 52 -2.16 -7.44 -5.46
C SER A 52 -2.16 -8.53 -4.40
N ARG A 53 -1.22 -9.49 -4.47
CA ARG A 53 -1.07 -10.52 -3.42
C ARG A 53 -0.59 -9.92 -2.10
N ILE A 54 0.25 -8.91 -2.16
CA ILE A 54 0.76 -8.22 -0.97
C ILE A 54 -0.34 -7.37 -0.33
N ALA A 55 -1.16 -6.69 -1.13
CA ALA A 55 -2.36 -5.99 -0.64
C ALA A 55 -3.34 -6.98 0.03
N ALA A 56 -3.58 -8.13 -0.59
CA ALA A 56 -4.40 -9.20 -0.01
C ALA A 56 -3.79 -9.75 1.30
N ALA A 57 -2.48 -10.00 1.34
CA ALA A 57 -1.78 -10.43 2.55
C ALA A 57 -1.90 -9.39 3.67
N GLY A 58 -1.82 -8.10 3.33
CA GLY A 58 -2.01 -7.00 4.28
C GLY A 58 -3.40 -7.02 4.92
N SER A 59 -4.44 -7.19 4.10
CA SER A 59 -5.83 -7.35 4.56
C SER A 59 -6.01 -8.54 5.48
N LEU A 60 -5.49 -9.71 5.11
CA LEU A 60 -5.58 -10.91 5.94
C LEU A 60 -4.84 -10.74 7.28
N LYS A 61 -3.65 -10.13 7.28
CA LYS A 61 -2.91 -9.88 8.51
C LYS A 61 -3.65 -8.96 9.47
N LEU A 62 -4.29 -7.89 8.98
CA LEU A 62 -5.08 -7.01 9.84
C LEU A 62 -6.24 -7.75 10.51
N ARG A 63 -6.79 -8.78 9.84
CA ARG A 63 -7.84 -9.66 10.38
C ARG A 63 -7.31 -10.75 11.32
N GLY A 64 -6.01 -10.71 11.68
CA GLY A 64 -5.38 -11.71 12.53
C GLY A 64 -5.08 -13.04 11.84
N ILE A 65 -5.14 -13.09 10.50
CA ILE A 65 -4.90 -14.29 9.70
C ILE A 65 -3.46 -14.27 9.20
N ALA A 66 -2.72 -15.36 9.41
CA ALA A 66 -1.40 -15.54 8.83
C ALA A 66 -1.52 -15.74 7.31
N ALA A 67 -0.77 -14.96 6.52
CA ALA A 67 -0.78 -15.04 5.06
C ALA A 67 0.57 -15.40 4.39
N PRO A 68 1.38 -16.37 4.89
CA PRO A 68 2.69 -16.69 4.28
C PRO A 68 2.58 -17.09 2.79
N GLU A 69 1.53 -17.81 2.42
CA GLU A 69 1.29 -18.32 1.07
C GLU A 69 1.15 -17.20 0.03
N LEU A 70 0.54 -16.08 0.42
CA LEU A 70 0.39 -14.92 -0.46
C LEU A 70 1.70 -14.16 -0.66
N LEU A 71 2.61 -14.23 0.31
CA LEU A 71 3.91 -13.55 0.26
C LEU A 71 4.97 -14.38 -0.47
N GLY A 72 4.83 -15.70 -0.56
CA GLY A 72 5.80 -16.59 -1.21
C GLY A 72 7.21 -16.37 -0.64
N ASP A 73 8.19 -16.13 -1.51
CA ASP A 73 9.57 -15.84 -1.12
C ASP A 73 9.71 -14.61 -0.21
N LEU A 74 8.73 -13.70 -0.22
CA LEU A 74 8.74 -12.52 0.63
C LEU A 74 8.35 -12.84 2.09
N ALA A 75 7.79 -14.02 2.36
CA ALA A 75 7.37 -14.43 3.71
C ALA A 75 8.52 -14.52 4.72
N ARG A 76 9.77 -14.66 4.25
CA ARG A 76 10.98 -14.70 5.09
C ARG A 76 11.42 -13.33 5.61
N PHE A 77 10.79 -12.26 5.14
CA PHE A 77 11.16 -10.90 5.51
C PHE A 77 10.17 -10.31 6.53
N PRO A 78 10.60 -9.29 7.29
CA PRO A 78 9.70 -8.52 8.13
C PRO A 78 8.51 -7.98 7.33
N PHE A 79 7.32 -8.12 7.89
CA PHE A 79 6.06 -7.78 7.23
C PHE A 79 5.25 -6.85 8.14
N TYR A 80 5.03 -5.62 7.70
CA TYR A 80 4.37 -4.57 8.47
C TYR A 80 3.14 -4.07 7.74
N VAL A 81 2.08 -3.81 8.49
CA VAL A 81 0.82 -3.29 7.97
C VAL A 81 0.37 -2.18 8.89
N THR A 82 -0.04 -1.05 8.31
CA THR A 82 -0.73 0.02 9.03
C THR A 82 -1.93 0.52 8.22
N VAL A 83 -2.82 1.25 8.88
CA VAL A 83 -4.08 1.74 8.31
C VAL A 83 -4.00 3.25 8.11
N VAL A 84 -4.33 3.71 6.90
CA VAL A 84 -4.55 5.12 6.55
C VAL A 84 -6.00 5.31 6.10
N HIS A 85 -6.49 6.55 6.02
CA HIS A 85 -7.90 6.80 5.69
C HIS A 85 -8.04 7.76 4.50
N ASP A 86 -8.80 7.35 3.48
CA ASP A 86 -9.24 8.22 2.38
C ASP A 86 -10.73 8.54 2.56
N LYS A 87 -11.06 9.79 2.95
CA LYS A 87 -12.46 10.24 3.11
C LYS A 87 -13.30 9.32 4.02
N GLY A 88 -12.67 8.74 5.03
CA GLY A 88 -13.29 7.80 5.98
C GLY A 88 -13.19 6.33 5.57
N GLU A 89 -12.72 6.03 4.36
CA GLU A 89 -12.49 4.67 3.90
C GLU A 89 -11.09 4.17 4.32
N PRO A 90 -10.99 3.04 5.02
CA PRO A 90 -9.72 2.49 5.47
C PRO A 90 -8.92 1.85 4.31
N LEU A 91 -7.67 2.28 4.18
CA LEU A 91 -6.67 1.71 3.27
C LEU A 91 -5.49 1.14 4.08
N LEU A 92 -4.87 0.11 3.53
CA LEU A 92 -3.81 -0.66 4.14
C LEU A 92 -2.48 -0.35 3.48
N LEU A 93 -1.60 0.31 4.22
CA LEU A 93 -0.21 0.48 3.83
C LEU A 93 0.59 -0.73 4.31
N THR A 94 1.02 -1.55 3.36
CA THR A 94 1.78 -2.78 3.61
C THR A 94 3.24 -2.58 3.19
N CYS A 95 4.16 -2.96 4.06
CA CYS A 95 5.60 -2.89 3.83
C CYS A 95 6.25 -4.27 4.06
N VAL A 96 7.07 -4.71 3.12
CA VAL A 96 7.77 -6.00 3.20
C VAL A 96 9.28 -5.80 3.06
N GLY A 97 10.04 -6.29 4.04
CA GLY A 97 11.50 -6.36 4.00
C GLY A 97 12.26 -5.05 4.20
N GLY A 98 11.82 -4.19 5.13
CA GLY A 98 12.53 -2.99 5.57
C GLY A 98 12.43 -2.78 7.08
N GLU A 99 12.82 -1.61 7.57
CA GLU A 99 12.68 -1.25 8.99
C GLU A 99 11.21 -1.03 9.39
N ASP A 100 10.87 -1.36 10.64
CA ASP A 100 9.53 -1.24 11.25
C ASP A 100 9.08 0.22 11.40
N ARG A 101 8.71 0.84 10.29
CA ARG A 101 8.35 2.27 10.28
C ARG A 101 7.22 2.61 9.33
N ALA A 102 6.43 1.65 8.83
CA ALA A 102 5.33 1.95 7.89
C ALA A 102 4.48 3.15 8.35
N GLY A 103 4.29 3.31 9.66
CA GLY A 103 3.59 4.46 10.25
C GLY A 103 4.17 5.85 9.94
N ALA A 104 5.47 5.97 9.70
CA ALA A 104 6.08 7.26 9.35
C ALA A 104 5.69 7.75 7.93
N ALA A 105 5.16 6.87 7.07
CA ALA A 105 4.68 7.24 5.75
C ALA A 105 3.22 7.71 5.77
N GLU A 106 2.43 7.37 6.81
CA GLU A 106 1.00 7.66 6.90
C GLU A 106 0.67 9.14 6.67
N PRO A 107 1.32 10.13 7.32
CA PRO A 107 0.93 11.54 7.17
C PRO A 107 1.13 12.08 5.75
N HIS A 108 2.00 11.44 4.96
CA HIS A 108 2.28 11.84 3.59
C HIS A 108 1.29 11.19 2.62
N VAL A 109 0.91 9.95 2.88
CA VAL A 109 -0.17 9.27 2.14
C VAL A 109 -1.48 10.03 2.33
N ASP A 110 -1.83 10.40 3.56
CA ASP A 110 -3.03 11.18 3.87
C ASP A 110 -3.04 12.52 3.13
N ARG A 111 -1.89 13.21 3.06
CA ARG A 111 -1.75 14.46 2.32
C ARG A 111 -2.07 14.28 0.84
N ILE A 112 -1.56 13.21 0.21
CA ILE A 112 -1.81 12.92 -1.21
C ILE A 112 -3.29 12.58 -1.45
N LEU A 113 -3.92 11.85 -0.53
CA LEU A 113 -5.34 11.48 -0.61
C LEU A 113 -6.29 12.67 -0.40
N SER A 114 -5.85 13.68 0.36
CA SER A 114 -6.64 14.88 0.67
C SER A 114 -6.67 15.95 -0.45
N GLN A 115 -5.87 15.79 -1.51
CA GLN A 115 -5.78 16.71 -2.66
C GLN A 115 -6.90 16.46 -3.69
#